data_AF-A0A2M9N402-F1
#
_entry.id   AF-A0A2M9N402-F1
#
_cell.length_a   1.000
_cell.length_b   1.000
_cell.length_c   1.000
_cell.angle_alpha   90.00
_cell.angle_beta   90.00
_cell.angle_gamma   90.00
#
_symmetry.space_group_name_H-M   'P 1'
#
loop_
_entity.id
_entity.type
_entity.pdbx_description
1 polymer ?
#
loop_
_entity_poly.entity_id
_entity_poly.type
_entity_poly.pdbx_seq_one_letter_code
_entity_poly.pdbx_strand_id
1 'polypeptide(L)'
;MITKIPDGTLVRGSGSAVFLIEHGKKRPVMDSSSFYFYKLMTNKIIPLEDMLLRPYPLGEGVTAASGPWAKCAPATVFVKGSGSGIYLWMDSRLFPIQSGEVFRRLRCQMDEIVHVPDSLVRSLPVGHSISTSFFLQHPVLNGRLYCSPNGHIYYGERRMLRKVEGPMVFSYFQWSVDQLIYLTQDEFIKSPIGKPVLS
;
A
#
# COMPACT_ATOMS: atom_id res chain seq x y z
N MET A 1 9.41 19.75 7.95
CA MET A 1 9.99 18.64 8.74
C MET A 1 8.98 17.51 8.77
N ILE A 2 9.35 16.31 8.28
CA ILE A 2 8.42 15.19 8.14
C ILE A 2 7.92 14.79 9.52
N THR A 3 6.63 14.99 9.76
CA THR A 3 6.03 14.73 11.08
C THR A 3 5.56 13.29 11.23
N LYS A 4 5.27 12.60 10.12
CA LYS A 4 4.85 11.20 10.09
C LYS A 4 5.15 10.56 8.73
N ILE A 5 5.75 9.38 8.76
CA ILE A 5 6.02 8.55 7.59
C ILE A 5 4.71 7.83 7.21
N PRO A 6 4.26 7.89 5.94
CA PRO A 6 3.08 7.18 5.50
C PRO A 6 3.21 5.65 5.63
N ASP A 7 2.11 4.97 5.99
CA ASP A 7 2.05 3.50 5.94
C ASP A 7 2.35 3.03 4.50
N GLY A 8 3.02 1.90 4.29
CA GLY A 8 3.49 1.41 2.99
C GLY A 8 4.87 1.92 2.55
N THR A 9 5.53 2.76 3.35
CA THR A 9 6.86 3.32 3.00
C THR A 9 7.99 2.39 3.43
N LEU A 10 8.91 2.08 2.50
CA LEU A 10 10.17 1.39 2.81
C LEU A 10 11.22 2.39 3.26
N VAL A 11 11.83 2.15 4.41
CA VAL A 11 12.78 3.07 5.05
C VAL A 11 14.00 2.36 5.59
N ARG A 12 15.12 3.06 5.68
CA ARG A 12 16.35 2.57 6.31
C ARG A 12 17.00 3.68 7.14
N GLY A 13 17.42 3.33 8.34
CA GLY A 13 18.20 4.22 9.21
C GLY A 13 19.69 4.20 8.88
N SER A 14 20.52 4.39 9.90
CA SER A 14 21.99 4.24 9.78
C SER A 14 22.45 2.77 9.63
N GLY A 15 21.66 1.83 10.13
CA GLY A 15 21.92 0.39 10.04
C GLY A 15 21.58 -0.23 8.69
N SER A 16 21.89 -1.53 8.54
CA SER A 16 21.59 -2.31 7.33
C SER A 16 20.13 -2.73 7.21
N ALA A 17 19.39 -2.78 8.32
CA ALA A 17 18.01 -3.24 8.35
C ALA A 17 17.06 -2.27 7.63
N VAL A 18 16.25 -2.81 6.74
CA VAL A 18 15.18 -2.08 6.05
C VAL A 18 13.86 -2.39 6.72
N PHE A 19 13.04 -1.36 6.91
CA PHE A 19 11.74 -1.46 7.54
C PHE A 19 10.64 -1.03 6.58
N LEU A 20 9.50 -1.71 6.64
CA LEU A 20 8.25 -1.26 6.07
C LEU A 20 7.43 -0.58 7.17
N ILE A 21 7.04 0.68 6.98
CA ILE A 21 6.19 1.40 7.94
C ILE A 21 4.74 1.01 7.70
N GLU A 22 4.07 0.42 8.68
CA GLU A 22 2.65 0.04 8.56
C GLU A 22 1.95 0.08 9.90
N HIS A 23 0.73 0.59 9.92
CA HIS A 23 -0.10 0.70 11.12
C HIS A 23 0.62 1.38 12.29
N GLY A 24 1.51 2.33 11.99
CA GLY A 24 2.30 3.04 13.00
C GLY A 24 3.43 2.21 13.63
N LYS A 25 3.79 1.07 13.04
CA LYS A 25 4.94 0.25 13.42
C LYS A 25 5.99 0.27 12.31
N LYS A 26 7.25 0.03 12.66
CA LYS A 26 8.30 -0.31 11.70
C LYS A 26 8.48 -1.83 11.68
N ARG A 27 8.21 -2.46 10.56
CA ARG A 27 8.26 -3.91 10.39
C ARG A 27 9.54 -4.28 9.63
N PRO A 28 10.48 -5.04 10.22
CA PRO A 28 11.71 -5.39 9.52
C PRO A 28 11.42 -6.31 8.34
N VAL A 29 12.02 -6.04 7.17
CA VAL A 29 11.99 -6.98 6.04
C VAL A 29 13.12 -7.99 6.27
N MET A 30 12.75 -9.25 6.50
CA MET A 30 13.63 -10.22 7.15
C MET A 30 14.77 -10.73 6.26
N ASP A 31 14.52 -10.84 4.95
CA ASP A 31 15.44 -11.46 4.01
C ASP A 31 15.19 -11.00 2.56
N SER A 32 16.16 -11.23 1.68
CA SER A 32 16.09 -10.87 0.26
C SER A 32 14.98 -11.62 -0.49
N SER A 33 14.66 -12.85 -0.07
CA SER A 33 13.56 -13.62 -0.66
C SER A 33 12.22 -12.93 -0.41
N SER A 34 12.06 -12.29 0.74
CA SER A 34 10.87 -11.54 1.12
C SER A 34 10.73 -10.24 0.33
N PHE A 35 11.84 -9.56 0.05
CA PHE A 35 11.85 -8.44 -0.90
C PHE A 35 11.34 -8.88 -2.29
N TYR A 36 11.92 -9.96 -2.81
CA TYR A 36 11.60 -10.46 -4.14
C TYR A 36 10.16 -10.97 -4.24
N PHE A 37 9.72 -11.73 -3.24
CA PHE A 37 8.38 -12.33 -3.21
C PHE A 37 7.30 -11.26 -3.14
N TYR A 38 7.42 -10.29 -2.23
CA TYR A 38 6.43 -9.22 -2.05
C TYR A 38 6.62 -8.03 -3.01
N LYS A 39 7.50 -8.15 -4.02
CA LYS A 39 7.77 -7.09 -5.01
C LYS A 39 8.19 -5.77 -4.39
N LEU A 40 8.85 -5.82 -3.23
CA LEU A 40 9.36 -4.64 -2.55
C LEU A 40 10.60 -4.14 -3.29
N MET A 41 10.51 -2.94 -3.87
CA MET A 41 11.58 -2.40 -4.71
C MET A 41 12.63 -1.70 -3.85
N THR A 42 13.88 -2.14 -3.95
CA THR A 42 15.00 -1.59 -3.15
C THR A 42 15.32 -0.13 -3.51
N ASN A 43 15.05 0.31 -4.75
CA ASN A 43 15.19 1.71 -5.15
C ASN A 43 14.16 2.64 -4.48
N LYS A 44 13.05 2.10 -3.94
CA LYS A 44 12.04 2.84 -3.18
C LYS A 44 12.38 2.98 -1.69
N ILE A 45 13.53 2.49 -1.24
CA ILE A 45 13.97 2.63 0.15
C ILE A 45 14.39 4.08 0.40
N ILE A 46 13.74 4.72 1.37
CA ILE A 46 14.05 6.09 1.78
C ILE A 46 15.04 6.06 2.94
N PRO A 47 16.25 6.65 2.79
CA PRO A 47 17.17 6.82 3.89
C PRO A 47 16.63 7.88 4.87
N LEU A 48 16.65 7.56 6.16
CA LEU A 48 16.17 8.42 7.24
C LEU A 48 17.19 8.50 8.37
N GLU A 49 17.15 9.60 9.11
CA GLU A 49 17.79 9.66 10.41
C GLU A 49 17.10 8.71 11.39
N ASP A 50 17.88 8.03 12.24
CA ASP A 50 17.33 7.10 13.22
C ASP A 50 16.32 7.76 14.16
N MET A 51 16.47 9.07 14.44
CA MET A 51 15.54 9.82 15.28
C MET A 51 14.11 9.82 14.72
N LEU A 52 13.94 9.81 13.39
CA LEU A 52 12.63 9.72 12.74
C LEU A 52 12.02 8.31 12.84
N LEU A 53 12.87 7.28 13.01
CA LEU A 53 12.45 5.88 13.16
C LEU A 53 12.22 5.45 14.61
N ARG A 54 12.77 6.18 15.59
CA ARG A 54 12.62 5.89 17.02
C ARG A 54 11.16 5.86 17.51
N PRO A 55 10.26 6.77 17.07
CA PRO A 55 8.87 6.77 17.53
C PRO A 55 8.05 5.55 17.07
N TYR A 56 8.52 4.82 16.06
CA TYR A 56 7.81 3.66 15.53
C TYR A 56 8.23 2.41 16.32
N PRO A 57 7.32 1.78 17.09
CA PRO A 57 7.61 0.50 17.73
C PRO A 57 7.89 -0.57 16.67
N LEU A 58 8.69 -1.57 17.07
CA LEU A 58 8.98 -2.72 16.22
C LEU A 58 7.71 -3.54 16.02
N GLY A 59 7.41 -3.86 14.77
CA GLY A 59 6.31 -4.75 14.39
C GLY A 59 6.78 -6.13 13.99
N GLU A 60 5.81 -7.00 13.69
CA GLU A 60 6.08 -8.34 13.16
C GLU A 60 6.84 -8.25 11.84
N GLY A 61 7.85 -9.11 11.68
CA GLY A 61 8.70 -9.12 10.49
C GLY A 61 7.92 -9.40 9.21
N VAL A 62 8.33 -8.75 8.13
CA VAL A 62 7.85 -9.06 6.78
C VAL A 62 8.68 -10.21 6.25
N THR A 63 8.05 -11.39 6.12
CA THR A 63 8.71 -12.60 5.61
C THR A 63 7.83 -13.40 4.67
N ALA A 64 8.43 -13.90 3.59
CA ALA A 64 7.80 -14.83 2.65
C ALA A 64 7.98 -16.31 3.03
N ALA A 65 8.67 -16.59 4.15
CA ALA A 65 8.84 -17.95 4.64
C ALA A 65 7.48 -18.64 4.87
N SER A 66 7.43 -19.95 4.65
CA SER A 66 6.26 -20.78 4.97
C SER A 66 5.91 -20.63 6.46
N GLY A 67 4.78 -19.96 6.74
CA GLY A 67 4.41 -19.52 8.08
C GLY A 67 3.05 -18.79 8.07
N PRO A 68 2.68 -18.04 9.12
CA PRO A 68 1.42 -17.31 9.16
C PRO A 68 1.46 -16.09 8.23
N TRP A 69 1.38 -16.30 6.91
CA TRP A 69 1.51 -15.26 5.89
C TRP A 69 0.59 -14.07 6.15
N ALA A 70 -0.60 -14.28 6.72
CA ALA A 70 -1.51 -13.19 7.10
C ALA A 70 -0.92 -12.19 8.10
N LYS A 71 -0.03 -12.64 8.99
CA LYS A 71 0.66 -11.77 9.95
C LYS A 71 1.93 -11.16 9.37
N CYS A 72 2.60 -11.88 8.48
CA CYS A 72 3.92 -11.52 7.96
C CYS A 72 3.87 -10.78 6.61
N ALA A 73 2.76 -10.83 5.88
CA ALA A 73 2.61 -10.09 4.63
C ALA A 73 2.54 -8.57 4.89
N PRO A 74 2.94 -7.74 3.92
CA PRO A 74 2.60 -6.33 3.93
C PRO A 74 1.08 -6.14 4.02
N ALA A 75 0.66 -5.03 4.62
CA ALA A 75 -0.73 -4.67 4.83
C ALA A 75 -1.49 -4.44 3.53
N THR A 76 -0.80 -4.17 2.41
CA THR A 76 -1.43 -4.05 1.09
C THR A 76 -0.54 -4.64 0.00
N VAL A 77 -1.02 -5.68 -0.67
CA VAL A 77 -0.34 -6.31 -1.82
C VAL A 77 -1.36 -6.82 -2.85
N PHE A 78 -0.98 -6.82 -4.13
CA PHE A 78 -1.76 -7.50 -5.17
C PHE A 78 -1.35 -8.96 -5.19
N VAL A 79 -2.33 -9.85 -5.15
CA VAL A 79 -2.07 -11.30 -5.13
C VAL A 79 -2.87 -12.05 -6.19
N LYS A 80 -2.31 -13.18 -6.60
CA LYS A 80 -2.96 -14.12 -7.51
C LYS A 80 -2.58 -15.56 -7.13
N GLY A 81 -3.56 -16.46 -7.19
CA GLY A 81 -3.36 -17.90 -7.06
C GLY A 81 -2.90 -18.54 -8.39
N SER A 82 -3.25 -19.82 -8.58
CA SER A 82 -3.15 -20.50 -9.88
C SER A 82 -4.26 -20.10 -10.86
N GLY A 83 -5.41 -19.68 -10.34
CA GLY A 83 -6.57 -19.25 -11.12
C GLY A 83 -6.38 -17.89 -11.81
N SER A 84 -7.40 -17.46 -12.58
CA SER A 84 -7.37 -16.18 -13.31
C SER A 84 -7.61 -14.95 -12.44
N GLY A 85 -8.25 -15.10 -11.28
CA GLY A 85 -8.65 -14.01 -10.39
C GLY A 85 -7.46 -13.29 -9.74
N ILE A 86 -7.48 -11.97 -9.79
CA ILE A 86 -6.52 -11.09 -9.09
C ILE A 86 -7.26 -10.46 -7.90
N TYR A 87 -6.58 -10.38 -6.77
CA TYR A 87 -7.11 -9.83 -5.54
C TYR A 87 -6.20 -8.71 -5.04
N LEU A 88 -6.79 -7.68 -4.44
CA LEU A 88 -6.07 -6.81 -3.54
C LEU A 88 -6.14 -7.41 -2.15
N TRP A 89 -5.01 -7.87 -1.62
CA TRP A 89 -4.90 -8.27 -0.22
C TRP A 89 -4.68 -7.03 0.61
N MET A 90 -5.64 -6.70 1.48
CA MET A 90 -5.55 -5.55 2.38
C MET A 90 -5.98 -5.93 3.79
N ASP A 91 -5.15 -5.64 4.79
CA ASP A 91 -5.45 -5.84 6.21
C ASP A 91 -5.98 -7.25 6.52
N SER A 92 -5.28 -8.30 6.05
CA SER A 92 -5.67 -9.71 6.19
C SER A 92 -6.96 -10.15 5.46
N ARG A 93 -7.50 -9.35 4.54
CA ARG A 93 -8.70 -9.68 3.75
C ARG A 93 -8.42 -9.56 2.25
N LEU A 94 -8.97 -10.47 1.45
CA LEU A 94 -8.85 -10.44 -0.01
C LEU A 94 -10.03 -9.69 -0.62
N PHE A 95 -9.76 -8.70 -1.47
CA PHE A 95 -10.75 -7.95 -2.22
C PHE A 95 -10.64 -8.33 -3.70
N PRO A 96 -11.59 -9.12 -4.25
CA PRO A 96 -11.54 -9.57 -5.65
C PRO A 96 -11.62 -8.38 -6.62
N ILE A 97 -10.77 -8.35 -7.64
CA ILE A 97 -10.85 -7.32 -8.70
C ILE A 97 -11.77 -7.82 -9.80
N GLN A 98 -12.90 -7.12 -10.02
CA GLN A 98 -13.99 -7.65 -10.83
C GLN A 98 -13.71 -7.66 -12.34
N SER A 99 -12.89 -6.74 -12.85
CA SER A 99 -12.64 -6.61 -14.28
C SER A 99 -11.26 -6.03 -14.61
N GLY A 100 -10.82 -6.23 -15.85
CA GLY A 100 -9.60 -5.61 -16.37
C GLY A 100 -9.66 -4.09 -16.41
N GLU A 101 -10.86 -3.51 -16.52
CA GLU A 101 -11.06 -2.06 -16.40
C GLU A 101 -10.73 -1.56 -14.99
N VAL A 102 -11.26 -2.23 -13.96
CA VAL A 102 -10.92 -1.90 -12.57
C VAL A 102 -9.43 -2.12 -12.31
N PHE A 103 -8.85 -3.21 -12.80
CA PHE A 103 -7.42 -3.47 -12.67
C PHE A 103 -6.57 -2.32 -13.24
N ARG A 104 -6.90 -1.85 -14.45
CA ARG A 104 -6.23 -0.68 -15.06
C ARG A 104 -6.44 0.59 -14.24
N ARG A 105 -7.66 0.80 -13.72
CA ARG A 105 -7.99 1.95 -12.88
C ARG A 105 -7.17 1.98 -11.59
N LEU A 106 -6.86 0.82 -11.01
CA LEU A 106 -6.03 0.67 -9.82
C LEU A 106 -4.55 0.99 -10.04
N ARG A 107 -4.13 1.23 -11.30
CA ARG A 107 -2.73 1.48 -11.68
C ARG A 107 -1.76 0.41 -11.17
N CYS A 108 -2.24 -0.84 -11.08
CA CYS A 108 -1.40 -1.99 -10.77
C CYS A 108 -0.71 -2.48 -12.05
N GLN A 109 0.58 -2.78 -11.94
CA GLN A 109 1.34 -3.45 -12.99
C GLN A 109 1.36 -4.97 -12.76
N MET A 110 1.51 -5.74 -13.83
CA MET A 110 1.50 -7.21 -13.73
C MET A 110 2.68 -7.76 -12.93
N ASP A 111 3.82 -7.08 -12.95
CA ASP A 111 5.02 -7.43 -12.19
C ASP A 111 4.91 -7.13 -10.69
N GLU A 112 3.95 -6.30 -10.28
CA GLU A 112 3.60 -6.04 -8.87
C GLU A 112 2.73 -7.15 -8.26
N ILE A 113 2.22 -8.09 -9.06
CA ILE A 113 1.36 -9.18 -8.58
C ILE A 113 2.21 -10.26 -7.91
N VAL A 114 1.90 -10.53 -6.65
CA VAL A 114 2.49 -11.61 -5.86
C VAL A 114 1.74 -12.91 -6.11
N HIS A 115 2.45 -13.95 -6.52
CA HIS A 115 1.88 -15.28 -6.68
C HIS A 115 1.87 -16.01 -5.33
N VAL A 116 0.68 -16.46 -4.91
CA VAL A 116 0.46 -17.14 -3.64
C VAL A 116 -0.17 -18.52 -3.86
N PRO A 117 0.04 -19.51 -2.99
CA PRO A 117 -0.64 -20.79 -3.06
C PRO A 117 -2.15 -20.63 -2.95
N ASP A 118 -2.90 -21.45 -3.68
CA ASP A 118 -4.36 -21.43 -3.60
C ASP A 118 -4.90 -21.75 -2.21
N SER A 119 -4.16 -22.53 -1.41
CA SER A 119 -4.50 -22.80 -0.02
C SER A 119 -4.55 -21.52 0.82
N LEU A 120 -3.63 -20.58 0.59
CA LEU A 120 -3.67 -19.27 1.24
C LEU A 120 -4.92 -18.50 0.79
N VAL A 121 -5.15 -18.42 -0.53
CA VAL A 121 -6.29 -17.68 -1.10
C VAL A 121 -7.60 -18.17 -0.50
N ARG A 122 -7.77 -19.49 -0.37
CA ARG A 122 -8.95 -20.12 0.24
C ARG A 122 -9.05 -19.90 1.75
N SER A 123 -7.93 -19.69 2.44
CA SER A 123 -7.91 -19.51 3.90
C SER A 123 -8.22 -18.08 4.36
N LEU A 124 -8.02 -17.09 3.50
CA LEU A 124 -8.21 -15.69 3.85
C LEU A 124 -9.69 -15.28 3.72
N PRO A 125 -10.20 -14.44 4.63
CA PRO A 125 -11.55 -13.89 4.48
C PRO A 125 -11.63 -13.05 3.22
N VAL A 126 -12.75 -13.18 2.51
CA VAL A 126 -13.03 -12.43 1.30
C VAL A 126 -13.87 -11.18 1.65
N GLY A 127 -13.44 -10.03 1.15
CA GLY A 127 -14.14 -8.76 1.23
C GLY A 127 -15.04 -8.52 0.01
N HIS A 128 -15.59 -7.31 -0.05
CA HIS A 128 -16.35 -6.88 -1.22
C HIS A 128 -15.46 -6.83 -2.46
N SER A 129 -16.02 -7.21 -3.61
CA SER A 129 -15.32 -7.07 -4.88
C SER A 129 -15.08 -5.60 -5.21
N ILE A 130 -13.89 -5.29 -5.70
CA ILE A 130 -13.55 -3.99 -6.27
C ILE A 130 -14.16 -3.94 -7.67
N SER A 131 -15.32 -3.32 -7.76
CA SER A 131 -16.07 -3.01 -8.98
C SER A 131 -15.81 -1.56 -9.43
N THR A 132 -16.41 -1.15 -10.54
CA THR A 132 -16.43 0.26 -10.96
C THR A 132 -17.15 1.15 -9.96
N SER A 133 -18.19 0.64 -9.29
CA SER A 133 -18.96 1.36 -8.26
C SER A 133 -18.39 1.25 -6.85
N PHE A 134 -17.35 0.44 -6.63
CA PHE A 134 -16.72 0.24 -5.32
C PHE A 134 -16.29 1.56 -4.68
N PHE A 135 -15.73 2.46 -5.48
CA PHE A 135 -15.23 3.76 -5.01
C PHE A 135 -16.34 4.69 -4.50
N LEU A 136 -17.62 4.42 -4.79
CA LEU A 136 -18.73 5.16 -4.22
C LEU A 136 -19.08 4.74 -2.78
N GLN A 137 -18.63 3.56 -2.36
CA GLN A 137 -18.93 2.98 -1.03
C GLN A 137 -17.68 2.87 -0.15
N HIS A 138 -16.54 2.56 -0.78
CA HIS A 138 -15.24 2.36 -0.15
C HIS A 138 -14.14 3.07 -0.96
N PRO A 139 -14.20 4.41 -1.07
CA PRO A 139 -13.37 5.19 -2.01
C PRO A 139 -11.86 5.02 -1.84
N VAL A 140 -11.40 4.69 -0.64
CA VAL A 140 -9.98 4.72 -0.32
C VAL A 140 -9.45 3.31 -0.08
N LEU A 141 -8.44 2.98 -0.88
CA LEU A 141 -7.59 1.81 -0.76
C LEU A 141 -6.27 2.27 -0.14
N ASN A 142 -5.79 1.54 0.86
CA ASN A 142 -4.51 1.83 1.50
C ASN A 142 -3.37 1.69 0.48
N GLY A 143 -2.33 2.50 0.60
CA GLY A 143 -1.14 2.37 -0.25
C GLY A 143 -1.29 2.95 -1.66
N ARG A 144 -2.40 3.63 -1.98
CA ARG A 144 -2.67 4.16 -3.31
C ARG A 144 -2.64 5.68 -3.36
N LEU A 145 -2.30 6.22 -4.53
CA LEU A 145 -2.28 7.65 -4.81
C LEU A 145 -3.54 8.04 -5.57
N TYR A 146 -4.08 9.19 -5.24
CA TYR A 146 -5.34 9.69 -5.77
C TYR A 146 -5.19 11.11 -6.28
N CYS A 147 -5.89 11.42 -7.36
CA CYS A 147 -6.09 12.78 -7.85
C CYS A 147 -7.57 13.13 -7.71
N SER A 148 -7.86 14.22 -6.99
CA SER A 148 -9.21 14.75 -6.90
C SER A 148 -9.61 15.51 -8.17
N PRO A 149 -10.91 15.79 -8.38
CA PRO A 149 -11.38 16.56 -9.54
C PRO A 149 -10.78 17.96 -9.66
N ASN A 150 -10.37 18.57 -8.55
CA ASN A 150 -9.69 19.87 -8.53
C ASN A 150 -8.16 19.78 -8.68
N GLY A 151 -7.62 18.59 -9.02
CA GLY A 151 -6.20 18.40 -9.32
C GLY A 151 -5.28 18.24 -8.11
N HIS A 152 -5.82 18.16 -6.89
CA HIS A 152 -5.02 17.91 -5.69
C HIS A 152 -4.67 16.42 -5.55
N ILE A 153 -3.47 16.14 -5.06
CA ILE A 153 -2.97 14.78 -4.87
C ILE A 153 -3.18 14.34 -3.41
N TYR A 154 -3.60 13.10 -3.24
CA TYR A 154 -3.82 12.47 -1.94
C TYR A 154 -3.16 11.09 -1.87
N TYR A 155 -2.75 10.72 -0.67
CA TYR A 155 -2.32 9.38 -0.33
C TYR A 155 -3.41 8.65 0.46
N GLY A 156 -3.77 7.44 0.04
CA GLY A 156 -4.71 6.57 0.73
C GLY A 156 -4.04 5.86 1.90
N GLU A 157 -4.41 6.21 3.12
CA GLU A 157 -3.90 5.59 4.34
C GLU A 157 -5.05 5.34 5.31
N ARG A 158 -5.17 4.11 5.82
CA ARG A 158 -6.20 3.71 6.79
C ARG A 158 -7.60 4.14 6.35
N ARG A 159 -7.91 3.90 5.08
CA ARG A 159 -9.20 4.24 4.43
C ARG A 159 -9.53 5.74 4.40
N MET A 160 -8.53 6.61 4.56
CA MET A 160 -8.68 8.07 4.44
C MET A 160 -7.75 8.63 3.37
N LEU A 161 -8.20 9.66 2.67
CA LEU A 161 -7.35 10.47 1.81
C LEU A 161 -6.57 11.46 2.67
N ARG A 162 -5.25 11.38 2.63
CA ARG A 162 -4.34 12.34 3.25
C ARG A 162 -3.76 13.23 2.16
N LYS A 163 -4.07 14.54 2.19
CA LYS A 163 -3.59 15.48 1.17
C LYS A 163 -2.06 15.52 1.16
N VAL A 164 -1.47 15.46 -0.02
CA VAL A 164 -0.01 15.60 -0.20
C VAL A 164 0.31 17.09 -0.33
N GLU A 165 0.95 17.67 0.70
CA GLU A 165 1.22 19.11 0.73
C GLU A 165 2.47 19.46 -0.10
N GLY A 166 2.25 19.61 -1.40
CA GLY A 166 3.24 20.14 -2.33
C GLY A 166 4.12 19.09 -3.01
N PRO A 167 4.84 19.50 -4.08
CA PRO A 167 5.63 18.60 -4.91
C PRO A 167 6.83 17.99 -4.18
N MET A 168 7.38 18.68 -3.16
CA MET A 168 8.51 18.16 -2.40
C MET A 168 8.16 16.87 -1.64
N VAL A 169 6.98 16.80 -1.03
CA VAL A 169 6.50 15.58 -0.34
C VAL A 169 6.36 14.44 -1.34
N PHE A 170 5.76 14.75 -2.50
CA PHE A 170 5.54 13.77 -3.56
C PHE A 170 6.85 13.16 -4.07
N SER A 171 7.83 14.01 -4.38
CA SER A 171 9.16 13.58 -4.82
C SER A 171 9.93 12.86 -3.72
N TYR A 172 9.81 13.31 -2.47
CA TYR A 172 10.49 12.70 -1.33
C TYR A 172 10.10 11.24 -1.15
N PHE A 173 8.79 10.93 -1.19
CA PHE A 173 8.29 9.56 -1.12
C PHE A 173 8.42 8.78 -2.43
N GLN A 174 9.12 9.35 -3.42
CA GLN A 174 9.33 8.78 -4.75
C GLN A 174 8.02 8.32 -5.41
N TRP A 175 6.94 9.04 -5.18
CA TRP A 175 5.64 8.76 -5.78
C TRP A 175 5.66 9.14 -7.27
N SER A 176 4.88 8.40 -8.08
CA SER A 176 4.76 8.67 -9.51
C SER A 176 3.34 9.08 -9.88
N VAL A 177 3.23 10.02 -10.82
CA VAL A 177 1.94 10.44 -11.37
C VAL A 177 1.22 9.32 -12.10
N ASP A 178 1.95 8.32 -12.62
CA ASP A 178 1.39 7.15 -13.30
C ASP A 178 0.59 6.24 -12.34
N GLN A 179 0.84 6.38 -11.04
CA GLN A 179 0.15 5.62 -9.99
C GLN A 179 -1.15 6.32 -9.51
N LEU A 180 -1.49 7.49 -10.08
CA LEU A 180 -2.68 8.24 -9.68
C LEU A 180 -3.97 7.55 -10.16
N ILE A 181 -4.84 7.30 -9.18
CA ILE A 181 -6.25 6.96 -9.37
C ILE A 181 -7.04 8.26 -9.40
N TYR A 182 -7.66 8.56 -10.54
CA TYR A 182 -8.50 9.74 -10.68
C TYR A 182 -9.89 9.45 -10.10
N LEU A 183 -10.30 10.29 -9.17
CA LEU A 183 -11.61 10.23 -8.53
C LEU A 183 -12.60 11.13 -9.26
N THR A 184 -13.84 10.67 -9.37
CA THR A 184 -14.95 11.55 -9.76
C THR A 184 -15.33 12.48 -8.61
N GLN A 185 -16.17 13.48 -8.91
CA GLN A 185 -16.71 14.38 -7.88
C GLN A 185 -17.43 13.61 -6.77
N ASP A 186 -18.27 12.64 -7.13
CA ASP A 186 -19.05 11.86 -6.16
C ASP A 186 -18.17 10.95 -5.30
N GLU A 187 -17.15 10.31 -5.88
CA GLU A 187 -16.22 9.45 -5.14
C GLU A 187 -15.38 10.28 -4.16
N PHE A 188 -14.93 11.46 -4.60
CA PHE A 188 -14.14 12.36 -3.75
C PHE A 188 -14.96 12.90 -2.58
N ILE A 189 -16.19 13.38 -2.81
CA ILE A 189 -17.07 13.89 -1.74
C ILE A 189 -17.36 12.81 -0.68
N LYS A 190 -17.48 11.55 -1.09
CA LYS A 190 -17.71 10.42 -0.18
C LYS A 190 -16.43 9.91 0.51
N SER A 191 -15.26 10.42 0.12
CA SER A 191 -13.99 10.00 0.68
C SER A 191 -13.72 10.64 2.04
N PRO A 192 -13.44 9.86 3.09
CA PRO A 192 -12.97 10.41 4.36
C PRO A 192 -11.64 11.14 4.16
N ILE A 193 -11.52 12.38 4.65
CA ILE A 193 -10.29 13.16 4.59
C ILE A 193 -9.58 13.09 5.95
N GLY A 194 -8.31 12.69 5.93
CA GLY A 194 -7.43 12.64 7.09
C GLY A 194 -6.44 13.81 7.15
N LYS A 195 -5.58 13.80 8.17
CA LYS A 195 -4.48 14.77 8.29
C LYS A 195 -3.54 14.68 7.07
N PRO A 196 -3.03 15.81 6.56
CA PRO A 196 -2.14 15.82 5.40
C PRO A 196 -0.85 15.02 5.62
N VAL A 197 -0.20 14.67 4.51
CA VAL A 197 1.20 14.24 4.47
C VAL A 197 2.04 15.50 4.30
N LEU A 198 2.91 15.75 5.27
CA LEU A 198 3.70 16.97 5.38
C LEU A 198 5.19 16.65 5.20
N SER A 199 5.92 17.57 4.58
CA SER A 199 7.40 17.58 4.49
C SER A 199 8.02 18.13 5.74
#